data_AF-A0A5R9P2I8-F1
#
_entry.id   AF-A0A5R9P2I8-F1
#
_cell.length_a   1.000
_cell.length_b   1.000
_cell.length_c   1.000
_cell.angle_alpha   90.00
_cell.angle_beta   90.00
_cell.angle_gamma   90.00
#
_symmetry.space_group_name_H-M   'P 1'
#
loop_
_entity.id
_entity.type
_entity.pdbx_description
1 polymer ?
#
loop_
_entity_poly.entity_id
_entity_poly.type
_entity_poly.pdbx_seq_one_letter_code
_entity_poly.pdbx_strand_id
1 'polypeptide(L)'
;MMDWQKTFWGGKNPRQELYDRLKAELFPSSGFGHAKTLQGECLRAFAKIEHDAYNNGGGNNHSGSLRFLRANFPGFKQEWWDHLREYIVCGAATPSIKSTISEIGEAVVTYVEASMSDLSPNVENLAVEQFTAEYLGPHGPEQRPIDSYFPDDDEEEMTWSRRR
;
A
#
# COMPACT_ATOMS: atom_id res chain seq x y z
N MET A 1 2.20 -10.10 -18.08
CA MET A 1 1.08 -10.14 -17.13
C MET A 1 1.63 -10.73 -15.85
N MET A 2 1.77 -9.93 -14.78
CA MET A 2 2.30 -10.37 -13.50
C MET A 2 1.31 -11.32 -12.82
N ASP A 3 1.81 -12.39 -12.20
CA ASP A 3 1.01 -13.34 -11.45
C ASP A 3 0.72 -12.75 -10.05
N TRP A 4 -0.49 -12.24 -9.85
CA TRP A 4 -0.93 -11.60 -8.60
C TRP A 4 -0.92 -12.56 -7.40
N GLN A 5 -0.66 -13.86 -7.60
CA GLN A 5 -0.43 -14.82 -6.51
C GLN A 5 0.98 -14.70 -5.90
N LYS A 6 1.89 -13.93 -6.50
CA LYS A 6 3.29 -13.76 -6.07
C LYS A 6 3.52 -12.46 -5.29
N THR A 7 2.59 -12.10 -4.42
CA THR A 7 2.72 -10.92 -3.55
C THR A 7 3.60 -11.24 -2.33
N PHE A 8 4.19 -10.22 -1.70
CA PHE A 8 4.94 -10.39 -0.47
C PHE A 8 4.02 -10.69 0.73
N TRP A 9 2.76 -10.26 0.68
CA TRP A 9 1.73 -10.53 1.69
C TRP A 9 1.51 -12.02 1.93
N GLY A 10 1.45 -12.80 0.85
CA GLY A 10 1.19 -14.23 0.92
C GLY A 10 2.43 -15.09 1.18
N GLY A 11 3.61 -14.49 1.30
CA GLY A 11 4.86 -15.23 1.45
C GLY A 11 5.29 -16.02 0.21
N LYS A 12 4.66 -15.78 -0.95
CA LYS A 12 4.85 -16.57 -2.19
C LYS A 12 5.72 -15.85 -3.23
N ASN A 13 6.18 -14.65 -2.92
CA ASN A 13 7.06 -13.93 -3.82
C ASN A 13 8.44 -14.61 -3.89
N PRO A 14 9.07 -14.79 -5.06
CA PRO A 14 10.40 -15.39 -5.19
C PRO A 14 11.51 -14.70 -4.38
N ARG A 15 11.33 -13.42 -4.03
CA ARG A 15 12.27 -12.62 -3.24
C ARG A 15 11.80 -12.42 -1.79
N GLN A 16 10.88 -13.25 -1.31
CA GLN A 16 10.34 -13.17 0.05
C GLN A 16 11.45 -13.16 1.10
N GLU A 17 12.44 -14.05 0.99
CA GLU A 17 13.56 -14.13 1.93
C GLU A 17 14.39 -12.84 2.00
N LEU A 18 14.61 -12.21 0.84
CA LEU A 18 15.30 -10.91 0.78
C LEU A 18 14.46 -9.82 1.44
N TYR A 19 13.18 -9.75 1.11
CA TYR A 19 12.25 -8.79 1.69
C TYR A 19 12.19 -8.91 3.22
N ASP A 20 12.07 -10.12 3.75
CA ASP A 20 12.02 -10.36 5.20
C ASP A 20 13.34 -10.00 5.88
N ARG A 21 14.50 -10.28 5.25
CA ARG A 21 15.81 -9.84 5.73
C ARG A 21 15.92 -8.32 5.79
N LEU A 22 15.56 -7.62 4.70
CA LEU A 22 15.61 -6.17 4.64
C LEU A 22 14.69 -5.53 5.70
N LYS A 23 13.51 -6.10 5.94
CA LYS A 23 12.62 -5.67 7.02
C LYS A 23 13.28 -5.84 8.39
N ALA A 24 13.88 -7.00 8.66
CA ALA A 24 14.55 -7.24 9.94
C ALA A 24 15.73 -6.28 10.18
N GLU A 25 16.46 -5.92 9.13
CA GLU A 25 17.63 -5.04 9.22
C GLU A 25 17.26 -3.54 9.32
N LEU A 26 16.26 -3.10 8.56
CA LEU A 26 15.96 -1.67 8.39
C LEU A 26 14.80 -1.17 9.23
N PHE A 27 13.93 -2.06 9.74
CA PHE A 27 12.82 -1.64 10.58
C PHE A 27 13.28 -1.44 12.03
N PRO A 28 12.64 -0.53 12.78
CA PRO A 28 12.91 -0.42 14.21
C PRO A 28 12.58 -1.74 14.92
N SER A 29 13.46 -2.17 15.83
CA SER A 29 13.33 -3.45 16.56
C SER A 29 12.05 -3.55 17.40
N SER A 30 11.46 -2.42 17.78
CA SER A 30 10.16 -2.34 18.45
C SER A 30 8.97 -2.68 17.54
N GLY A 31 9.16 -2.83 16.23
CA GLY A 31 8.08 -2.98 15.24
C GLY A 31 7.28 -1.69 14.98
N PHE A 32 7.35 -0.73 15.90
CA PHE A 32 6.75 0.59 15.82
C PHE A 32 7.82 1.68 15.74
N GLY A 33 7.52 2.75 15.02
CA GLY A 33 8.42 3.91 14.86
C GLY A 33 9.01 4.02 13.46
N HIS A 34 9.99 4.91 13.35
CA HIS A 34 10.60 5.30 12.08
C HIS A 34 11.86 4.47 11.78
N ALA A 35 12.09 4.18 10.50
CA ALA A 35 13.37 3.67 10.04
C ALA A 35 14.41 4.81 10.03
N LYS A 36 15.67 4.43 10.28
CA LYS A 36 16.79 5.39 10.38
C LYS A 36 17.27 5.91 9.01
N THR A 37 16.79 5.30 7.93
CA THR A 37 17.24 5.57 6.56
C THR A 37 16.03 5.80 5.66
N LEU A 38 16.22 6.57 4.59
CA LEU A 38 15.15 6.82 3.61
C LEU A 38 14.68 5.52 2.94
N GLN A 39 15.64 4.66 2.60
CA GLN A 39 15.41 3.34 2.03
C GLN A 39 14.54 2.47 2.96
N GLY A 40 14.85 2.48 4.26
CA GLY A 40 14.07 1.79 5.27
C GLY A 40 12.64 2.33 5.37
N GLU A 41 12.45 3.65 5.28
CA GLU A 41 11.11 4.25 5.27
C GLU A 41 10.32 3.94 3.99
N CYS A 42 10.98 3.89 2.82
CA CYS A 42 10.34 3.42 1.59
C CYS A 42 9.85 1.96 1.75
N LEU A 43 10.67 1.10 2.34
CA LEU A 43 10.29 -0.29 2.62
C LEU A 43 9.12 -0.37 3.62
N ARG A 44 9.14 0.45 4.68
CA ARG A 44 8.04 0.57 5.66
C ARG A 44 6.75 1.06 5.03
N ALA A 45 6.82 2.08 4.17
CA ALA A 45 5.68 2.62 3.45
C ALA A 45 5.04 1.56 2.54
N PHE A 46 5.85 0.81 1.77
CA PHE A 46 5.35 -0.32 0.99
C PHE A 46 4.69 -1.39 1.87
N ALA A 47 5.33 -1.82 2.95
CA ALA A 47 4.77 -2.81 3.87
C ALA A 47 3.41 -2.37 4.45
N LYS A 48 3.21 -1.07 4.68
CA LYS A 48 1.94 -0.50 5.12
C LYS A 48 0.87 -0.52 4.02
N ILE A 49 1.21 -0.15 2.78
CA ILE A 49 0.30 -0.27 1.61
C ILE A 49 -0.16 -1.71 1.45
N GLU A 50 0.77 -2.66 1.49
CA GLU A 50 0.48 -4.07 1.37
C GLU A 50 -0.44 -4.54 2.51
N HIS A 51 -0.05 -4.29 3.76
CA HIS A 51 -0.87 -4.66 4.91
C HIS A 51 -2.29 -4.09 4.80
N ASP A 52 -2.44 -2.81 4.47
CA ASP A 52 -3.74 -2.15 4.42
C ASP A 52 -4.61 -2.59 3.24
N ALA A 53 -4.00 -3.00 2.12
CA ALA A 53 -4.71 -3.51 0.96
C ALA A 53 -5.19 -4.96 1.14
N TYR A 54 -4.49 -5.79 1.90
CA TYR A 54 -4.83 -7.21 2.06
C TYR A 54 -5.48 -7.55 3.41
N ASN A 55 -5.25 -6.76 4.46
CA ASN A 55 -5.86 -6.98 5.76
C ASN A 55 -7.35 -6.59 5.74
N ASN A 56 -8.21 -7.38 6.40
CA ASN A 56 -9.66 -7.16 6.52
C ASN A 56 -10.40 -6.81 5.22
N GLY A 57 -9.93 -7.29 4.07
CA GLY A 57 -10.59 -7.07 2.78
C GLY A 57 -10.37 -5.69 2.15
N GLY A 58 -9.31 -4.95 2.51
CA GLY A 58 -8.83 -3.81 1.72
C GLY A 58 -9.43 -2.44 2.05
N GLY A 59 -10.06 -2.27 3.20
CA GLY A 59 -10.73 -1.03 3.63
C GLY A 59 -9.87 -0.02 4.41
N ASN A 60 -8.56 -0.25 4.54
CA ASN A 60 -7.68 0.63 5.31
C ASN A 60 -7.03 1.71 4.42
N ASN A 61 -6.98 2.94 4.94
CA ASN A 61 -6.38 4.07 4.24
C ASN A 61 -4.84 3.98 4.23
N HIS A 62 -4.28 3.79 3.04
CA HIS A 62 -2.83 3.74 2.78
C HIS A 62 -2.31 4.96 1.98
N SER A 63 -3.09 6.05 1.89
CA SER A 63 -2.73 7.27 1.15
C SER A 63 -1.44 7.92 1.61
N GLY A 64 -1.22 8.01 2.92
CA GLY A 64 0.01 8.59 3.47
C GLY A 64 1.24 7.84 2.99
N SER A 65 1.17 6.50 2.99
CA SER A 65 2.26 5.66 2.51
C SER A 65 2.48 5.76 1.00
N LEU A 66 1.41 5.85 0.20
CA LEU A 66 1.52 6.05 -1.24
C LEU A 66 2.13 7.42 -1.59
N ARG A 67 1.71 8.48 -0.90
CA ARG A 67 2.25 9.84 -1.07
C ARG A 67 3.72 9.90 -0.67
N PHE A 68 4.10 9.23 0.42
CA PHE A 68 5.49 9.15 0.85
C PHE A 68 6.36 8.53 -0.25
N LEU A 69 5.96 7.38 -0.80
CA LEU A 69 6.68 6.75 -1.91
C LEU A 69 6.74 7.67 -3.13
N ARG A 70 5.65 8.34 -3.48
CA ARG A 70 5.64 9.29 -4.61
C ARG A 70 6.67 10.41 -4.46
N ALA A 71 6.83 10.94 -3.24
CA ALA A 71 7.74 12.05 -2.98
C ALA A 71 9.21 11.61 -2.85
N ASN A 72 9.45 10.39 -2.34
CA ASN A 72 10.77 9.99 -1.85
C ASN A 72 11.40 8.78 -2.55
N PHE A 73 10.62 7.99 -3.29
CA PHE A 73 11.14 6.85 -4.03
C PHE A 73 11.46 7.25 -5.48
N PRO A 74 12.75 7.28 -5.90
CA PRO A 74 13.11 7.75 -7.24
C PRO A 74 12.51 6.91 -8.38
N GLY A 75 12.26 5.62 -8.12
CA GLY A 75 11.64 4.71 -9.09
C GLY A 75 10.11 4.76 -9.09
N PHE A 76 9.50 5.70 -8.37
CA PHE A 76 8.06 5.80 -8.29
C PHE A 76 7.46 6.23 -9.63
N LYS A 77 6.49 5.46 -10.13
CA LYS A 77 5.84 5.73 -11.40
C LYS A 77 4.48 6.39 -11.20
N GLN A 78 4.16 7.36 -12.07
CA GLN A 78 2.86 8.03 -12.05
C GLN A 78 1.71 7.04 -12.29
N GLU A 79 1.91 6.00 -13.11
CA GLU A 79 0.91 4.94 -13.35
C GLU A 79 0.46 4.23 -12.06
N TRP A 80 1.37 4.03 -11.10
CA TRP A 80 1.03 3.43 -9.81
C TRP A 80 0.17 4.35 -8.96
N TRP A 81 0.45 5.65 -8.99
CA TRP A 81 -0.40 6.65 -8.34
C TRP A 81 -1.78 6.66 -8.96
N ASP A 82 -1.87 6.73 -10.28
CA ASP A 82 -3.16 6.82 -10.96
C ASP A 82 -4.03 5.59 -10.70
N HIS A 83 -3.41 4.40 -10.65
CA HIS A 83 -4.10 3.14 -10.41
C HIS A 83 -4.48 2.91 -8.94
N LEU A 84 -3.62 3.28 -7.99
CA LEU A 84 -3.90 3.07 -6.56
C LEU A 84 -4.68 4.22 -5.91
N ARG A 85 -4.55 5.46 -6.39
CA ARG A 85 -5.21 6.62 -5.74
C ARG A 85 -6.72 6.47 -5.67
N GLU A 86 -7.30 5.81 -6.66
CA GLU A 86 -8.74 5.52 -6.75
C GLU A 86 -9.17 4.39 -5.82
N TYR A 87 -8.23 3.51 -5.44
CA TYR A 87 -8.46 2.35 -4.57
C TYR A 87 -8.28 2.66 -3.07
N ILE A 88 -7.73 3.83 -2.72
CA ILE A 88 -7.36 4.19 -1.34
C ILE A 88 -8.52 4.14 -0.32
N VAL A 89 -9.80 4.09 -0.75
CA VAL A 89 -10.95 4.16 0.18
C VAL A 89 -12.07 3.14 -0.07
N CYS A 90 -12.09 2.32 -1.12
CA CYS A 90 -13.26 1.45 -1.35
C CYS A 90 -12.97 0.06 -1.90
N GLY A 91 -13.23 -0.94 -1.04
CA GLY A 91 -13.48 -2.32 -1.43
C GLY A 91 -12.24 -3.20 -1.55
N ALA A 92 -12.50 -4.48 -1.84
CA ALA A 92 -11.48 -5.50 -1.94
C ALA A 92 -10.50 -5.23 -3.08
N ALA A 93 -9.20 -5.42 -2.82
CA ALA A 93 -8.16 -5.33 -3.83
C ALA A 93 -8.46 -6.26 -5.02
N THR A 94 -8.81 -5.65 -6.16
CA THR A 94 -8.98 -6.37 -7.42
C THR A 94 -7.64 -7.00 -7.86
N PRO A 95 -7.64 -8.01 -8.73
CA PRO A 95 -6.38 -8.59 -9.23
C PRO A 95 -5.43 -7.54 -9.84
N SER A 96 -5.97 -6.52 -10.48
CA SER A 96 -5.22 -5.39 -11.07
C SER A 96 -4.49 -4.58 -9.99
N ILE A 97 -5.21 -4.21 -8.92
CA ILE A 97 -4.65 -3.50 -7.77
C ILE A 97 -3.56 -4.34 -7.09
N LYS A 98 -3.83 -5.64 -6.89
CA LYS A 98 -2.86 -6.58 -6.31
C LYS A 98 -1.59 -6.68 -7.16
N SER A 99 -1.72 -6.71 -8.49
CA SER A 99 -0.58 -6.70 -9.41
C SER A 99 0.25 -5.43 -9.25
N THR A 100 -0.39 -4.26 -9.20
CA THR A 100 0.32 -2.99 -9.03
C THR A 100 1.01 -2.87 -7.67
N ILE A 101 0.37 -3.32 -6.58
CA ILE A 101 1.03 -3.38 -5.27
C ILE A 101 2.25 -4.30 -5.33
N SER A 102 2.14 -5.45 -5.99
CA SER A 102 3.27 -6.36 -6.19
C SER A 102 4.42 -5.72 -6.99
N GLU A 103 4.11 -4.95 -8.04
CA GLU A 103 5.11 -4.24 -8.84
C GLU A 103 5.84 -3.16 -8.04
N ILE A 104 5.11 -2.41 -7.21
CA ILE A 104 5.71 -1.43 -6.29
C ILE A 104 6.65 -2.15 -5.33
N GLY A 105 6.22 -3.28 -4.76
CA GLY A 105 7.03 -4.09 -3.85
C GLY A 105 8.35 -4.51 -4.48
N GLU A 106 8.31 -5.06 -5.69
CA GLU A 106 9.52 -5.45 -6.43
C GLU A 106 10.46 -4.28 -6.68
N ALA A 107 9.92 -3.13 -7.07
CA ALA A 107 10.71 -1.93 -7.34
C ALA A 107 11.36 -1.38 -6.06
N VAL A 108 10.62 -1.34 -4.96
CA VAL A 108 11.12 -0.90 -3.65
C VAL A 108 12.20 -1.85 -3.13
N VAL A 109 11.97 -3.17 -3.15
CA VAL A 109 12.97 -4.16 -2.73
C VAL A 109 14.24 -4.05 -3.55
N THR A 110 14.13 -3.91 -4.87
CA THR A 110 15.28 -3.72 -5.76
C THR A 110 16.06 -2.44 -5.43
N TYR A 111 15.36 -1.33 -5.21
CA TYR A 111 15.98 -0.06 -4.84
C TYR A 111 16.73 -0.14 -3.52
N VAL A 112 16.11 -0.74 -2.50
CA VAL A 112 16.73 -0.91 -1.18
C VAL A 112 17.95 -1.82 -1.28
N GLU A 113 17.84 -2.96 -1.96
CA GLU A 113 18.96 -3.89 -2.18
C GLU A 113 20.15 -3.19 -2.87
N ALA A 114 19.89 -2.45 -3.94
CA ALA A 114 20.92 -1.72 -4.67
C ALA A 114 21.58 -0.60 -3.83
N SER A 115 20.87 -0.09 -2.82
CA SER A 115 21.34 1.00 -1.95
C SER A 115 21.99 0.50 -0.65
N MET A 116 22.11 -0.82 -0.43
CA MET A 116 22.60 -1.37 0.85
C MET A 116 24.03 -0.93 1.22
N SER A 117 24.88 -0.63 0.23
CA SER A 117 26.23 -0.12 0.47
C SER A 117 26.28 1.40 0.75
N ASP A 118 25.20 2.12 0.50
CA ASP A 118 25.11 3.59 0.61
C ASP A 118 23.71 4.01 1.11
N LEU A 119 23.41 3.61 2.35
CA LEU A 119 22.13 3.93 2.97
C LEU A 119 22.09 5.42 3.34
N SER A 120 21.14 6.13 2.73
CA SER A 120 20.97 7.55 2.96
C SER A 120 20.41 7.78 4.37
N PRO A 121 21.09 8.56 5.23
CA PRO A 121 20.55 8.90 6.53
C PRO A 121 19.20 9.59 6.34
N ASN A 122 18.23 9.25 7.18
CA ASN A 122 16.95 9.93 7.18
C ASN A 122 17.19 11.39 7.59
N VAL A 123 17.18 12.31 6.62
CA VAL A 123 17.46 13.73 6.85
C VAL A 123 16.39 14.26 7.77
N GLU A 124 16.83 14.74 8.94
CA GLU A 124 16.01 15.20 10.06
C GLU A 124 14.67 15.83 9.65
N ASN A 125 13.57 15.35 10.24
CA ASN A 125 12.26 16.05 10.24
C ASN A 125 11.71 16.48 8.87
N LEU A 126 11.87 15.69 7.81
CA LEU A 126 11.03 15.84 6.62
C LEU A 126 9.58 15.41 6.95
N ALA A 127 8.83 16.30 7.60
CA ALA A 127 7.37 16.21 7.78
C ALA A 127 6.83 14.85 8.26
N VAL A 128 7.55 14.20 9.19
CA VAL A 128 7.14 12.98 9.90
C VAL A 128 5.97 13.25 10.87
N GLU A 129 5.29 14.38 10.75
CA GLU A 129 4.21 14.79 11.63
C GLU A 129 2.98 13.89 11.56
N GLN A 130 2.94 12.96 10.62
CA GLN A 130 2.55 11.57 10.84
C GLN A 130 2.70 10.89 9.46
N PHE A 131 2.74 9.55 9.38
CA PHE A 131 1.95 8.90 8.32
C PHE A 131 0.47 9.21 8.59
N THR A 132 0.12 10.48 8.75
CA THR A 132 -1.25 10.90 8.94
C THR A 132 -1.84 10.51 7.64
N ALA A 133 -2.83 9.65 7.73
CA ALA A 133 -3.86 9.66 6.74
C ALA A 133 -4.35 11.12 6.62
N GLU A 134 -3.69 11.94 5.80
CA GLU A 134 -4.35 13.03 5.11
C GLU A 134 -5.32 12.32 4.18
N TYR A 135 -6.47 12.04 4.77
CA TYR A 135 -7.58 11.41 4.09
C TYR A 135 -7.79 12.20 2.80
N LEU A 136 -7.84 11.52 1.66
CA LEU A 136 -8.26 12.13 0.39
C LEU A 136 -9.74 12.60 0.43
N GLY A 137 -10.38 12.64 1.62
CA GLY A 137 -11.82 12.69 1.87
C GLY A 137 -12.38 11.28 2.14
N PRO A 138 -13.44 11.12 2.96
CA PRO A 138 -14.06 9.82 3.29
C PRO A 138 -14.55 8.99 2.08
N HIS A 139 -14.40 9.52 0.87
CA HIS A 139 -14.86 8.96 -0.40
C HIS A 139 -13.73 8.76 -1.43
N GLY A 140 -12.45 8.83 -1.03
CA GLY A 140 -11.33 8.80 -1.97
C GLY A 140 -11.15 10.14 -2.70
N PRO A 141 -10.30 10.21 -3.76
CA PRO A 141 -9.98 11.47 -4.41
C PRO A 141 -11.24 12.19 -4.90
N GLU A 142 -11.42 13.43 -4.42
CA GLU A 142 -12.42 14.44 -4.78
C GLU A 142 -13.64 13.92 -5.58
N GLN A 143 -14.70 13.57 -4.86
CA GLN A 143 -16.05 13.26 -5.37
C GLN A 143 -16.11 12.14 -6.42
N ARG A 144 -16.20 10.88 -5.96
CA ARG A 144 -16.95 9.89 -6.75
C ARG A 144 -18.44 10.23 -6.67
N PRO A 145 -19.17 10.33 -7.81
CA PRO A 145 -20.62 10.37 -7.79
C PRO A 145 -21.14 9.18 -6.98
N ILE A 146 -22.13 9.45 -6.11
CA ILE A 146 -22.76 8.44 -5.24
C ILE A 146 -23.31 7.25 -6.05
N ASP A 147 -23.55 7.47 -7.33
CA ASP A 147 -24.06 6.54 -8.34
C ASP A 147 -23.05 5.43 -8.70
N SER A 148 -21.78 5.54 -8.31
CA SER A 148 -20.77 4.49 -8.52
C SER A 148 -20.80 3.35 -7.48
N TYR A 149 -21.66 3.48 -6.46
CA TYR A 149 -21.78 2.53 -5.35
C TYR A 149 -22.97 1.58 -5.44
N PHE A 150 -23.87 1.79 -6.38
CA PHE A 150 -24.90 0.82 -6.71
C PHE A 150 -24.48 0.17 -8.03
N PRO A 151 -23.99 -1.08 -8.04
CA PRO A 151 -24.21 -1.88 -9.23
C PRO A 151 -25.72 -1.82 -9.52
N ASP A 152 -26.10 -1.67 -10.79
CA ASP A 152 -27.43 -2.04 -11.25
C ASP A 152 -27.59 -3.55 -11.00
N ASP A 153 -27.76 -3.93 -9.74
CA ASP A 153 -28.19 -5.26 -9.35
C ASP A 153 -29.72 -5.21 -9.48
N ASP A 154 -30.18 -5.88 -10.53
CA ASP A 154 -31.55 -6.23 -10.79
C ASP A 154 -32.34 -6.47 -9.48
N GLU A 155 -33.55 -5.90 -9.44
CA GLU A 155 -34.55 -6.07 -8.40
C GLU A 155 -34.77 -7.55 -8.05
N GLU A 156 -34.08 -8.08 -7.04
CA GLU A 156 -34.57 -9.24 -6.29
C GLU A 156 -34.87 -8.85 -4.84
N GLU A 157 -36.18 -8.68 -4.64
CA GLU A 157 -36.93 -8.41 -3.43
C GLU A 157 -36.54 -9.36 -2.27
N MET A 158 -35.49 -9.04 -1.50
CA MET A 158 -35.16 -9.78 -0.28
C MET A 158 -36.12 -9.43 0.86
N THR A 159 -37.20 -10.22 0.96
CA THR A 159 -38.09 -10.23 2.12
C THR A 159 -37.34 -10.71 3.37
N TRP A 160 -37.09 -9.81 4.31
CA TRP A 160 -36.53 -10.15 5.63
C TRP A 160 -37.56 -10.85 6.50
N SER A 161 -37.55 -12.18 6.54
CA SER A 161 -38.28 -12.96 7.54
C SER A 161 -37.54 -12.90 8.88
N ARG A 162 -38.07 -12.09 9.82
CA ARG A 162 -37.71 -12.10 11.25
C ARG A 162 -37.99 -13.49 11.84
N ARG A 163 -36.95 -14.22 12.24
CA ARG A 163 -37.11 -15.35 13.16
C ARG A 163 -37.04 -14.82 14.60
N ARG A 164 -38.12 -15.05 15.34
CA ARG A 164 -38.16 -15.11 16.80
C ARG A 164 -37.52 -16.42 17.27
#